data_AF-A0A5A7Y3G6-F1
#
_entry.id   AF-A0A5A7Y3G6-F1
#
_cell.length_a   1.000
_cell.length_b   1.000
_cell.length_c   1.000
_cell.angle_alpha   90.00
_cell.angle_beta   90.00
_cell.angle_gamma   90.00
#
_symmetry.space_group_name_H-M   'P 1'
#
loop_
_entity.id
_entity.type
_entity.pdbx_description
1 polymer ?
#
loop_
_entity_poly.entity_id
_entity_poly.type
_entity_poly.pdbx_seq_one_letter_code
_entity_poly.pdbx_strand_id
1 'polypeptide(L)' 'MRLDWYDRRILEFVVECGPRSQPTDEQTFACFGISAQRVMRRLDAVIGLDDTPGTTLGETDRDLLERVRALRV' A
#
# COMPACT_ATOMS: atom_id res chain seq x y z
N MET A 1 0.21 12.84 -9.46
CA MET A 1 1.13 11.68 -9.57
C MET A 1 0.26 10.44 -9.67
N ARG A 2 0.57 9.50 -10.57
CA ARG A 2 -0.17 8.24 -10.70
C ARG A 2 0.60 7.16 -9.95
N LEU A 3 -0.08 6.36 -9.15
CA LEU A 3 0.51 5.13 -8.61
C LEU A 3 1.02 4.28 -9.77
N ASP A 4 2.24 3.79 -9.66
CA ASP A 4 2.73 2.82 -10.61
C ASP A 4 2.06 1.47 -10.34
N TRP A 5 2.04 0.59 -11.35
CA TRP A 5 1.45 -0.75 -11.21
C TRP A 5 2.05 -1.52 -10.02
N TYR A 6 3.32 -1.25 -9.70
CA TYR A 6 4.01 -1.83 -8.55
C TYR A 6 3.46 -1.33 -7.20
N ASP A 7 3.17 -0.03 -7.08
CA ASP A 7 2.60 0.54 -5.86
C ASP A 7 1.17 0.03 -5.63
N ARG A 8 0.40 -0.13 -6.72
CA ARG A 8 -0.94 -0.73 -6.66
C ARG A 8 -0.89 -2.18 -6.18
N ARG A 9 0.08 -2.97 -6.64
CA ARG A 9 0.30 -4.34 -6.15
C ARG A 9 0.66 -4.39 -4.67
N ILE A 10 1.39 -3.40 -4.15
CA ILE A 10 1.68 -3.28 -2.72
C ILE A 10 0.40 -2.99 -1.93
N LEU A 11 -0.44 -2.07 -2.41
CA LEU A 11 -1.72 -1.75 -1.78
C LEU A 11 -2.62 -2.99 -1.73
N GLU A 12 -2.79 -3.68 -2.87
CA GLU A 12 -3.59 -4.91 -2.95
C GLU A 12 -3.08 -5.98 -1.98
N PHE A 13 -1.77 -6.21 -1.95
CA PHE A 13 -1.17 -7.19 -1.05
C PHE A 13 -1.38 -6.86 0.43
N VAL A 14 -1.28 -5.58 0.82
CA VAL A 14 -1.53 -5.15 2.19
C VAL A 14 -3.02 -5.26 2.54
N VAL A 15 -3.91 -4.96 1.58
CA VAL A 15 -5.36 -5.16 1.74
C VAL A 15 -5.71 -6.64 1.91
N GLU A 16 -5.10 -7.53 1.11
CA GLU A 16 -5.26 -8.98 1.23
C GLU A 16 -4.71 -9.54 2.56
N CYS A 17 -3.63 -8.95 3.08
CA CYS A 17 -3.10 -9.33 4.40
C CYS A 17 -4.12 -9.10 5.52
N GLY A 18 -5.00 -8.12 5.36
CA GLY A 18 -6.11 -7.85 6.27
C GLY A 18 -5.73 -7.04 7.51
N PRO A 19 -6.72 -6.66 8.33
CA PRO A 19 -6.50 -5.74 9.45
C PRO A 19 -5.72 -6.46 10.55
N ARG A 20 -4.63 -5.84 11.02
CA ARG A 20 -3.72 -6.32 12.08
C ARG A 20 -2.69 -7.39 11.71
N SER A 21 -2.73 -7.95 10.50
CA SER A 21 -1.66 -8.82 10.04
C SER A 21 -0.64 -7.96 9.30
N GLN A 22 0.46 -7.62 9.97
CA GLN A 22 1.62 -7.10 9.24
C GLN A 22 2.10 -8.19 8.29
N PRO A 23 2.38 -7.85 7.02
CA PRO A 23 2.94 -8.82 6.10
C PRO A 23 4.28 -9.30 6.64
N THR A 24 4.47 -10.63 6.61
CA THR A 24 5.71 -11.24 7.13
C THR A 24 6.81 -11.07 6.10
N ASP A 25 8.07 -10.93 6.56
CA ASP A 25 9.22 -10.73 5.67
C ASP A 25 9.28 -11.80 4.57
N GLU A 26 9.01 -13.06 4.94
CA GLU A 26 8.97 -14.21 4.04
C GLU A 26 7.93 -14.07 2.90
N GLN A 27 6.73 -13.56 3.21
CA GLN A 27 5.69 -13.32 2.21
C GLN A 27 6.05 -12.15 1.30
N THR A 28 6.58 -11.06 1.87
CA THR A 28 7.00 -9.90 1.09
C THR A 28 8.20 -10.18 0.21
N PHE A 29 9.12 -11.04 0.68
CA PHE A 29 10.26 -11.46 -0.09
C PHE A 29 9.83 -12.39 -1.24
N ALA A 30 8.89 -13.31 -0.99
CA ALA A 30 8.34 -14.17 -2.04
C ALA A 30 7.53 -13.38 -3.10
N CYS A 31 6.75 -12.38 -2.69
CA CYS A 31 5.90 -11.61 -3.61
C CYS A 31 6.62 -10.46 -4.31
N PHE A 32 7.56 -9.79 -3.64
CA PHE A 32 8.18 -8.53 -4.11
C PHE A 32 9.71 -8.54 -4.09
N GLY A 33 10.35 -9.58 -3.54
CA GLY A 33 11.81 -9.64 -3.40
C GLY A 33 12.39 -8.61 -2.42
N ILE A 34 11.55 -8.04 -1.56
CA ILE A 34 11.94 -7.00 -0.60
C ILE A 34 11.40 -7.31 0.79
N SER A 35 12.07 -6.79 1.81
CA SER A 35 11.66 -6.95 3.20
C SER A 35 10.35 -6.24 3.50
N ALA A 36 9.63 -6.75 4.50
CA ALA A 36 8.33 -6.21 4.91
C ALA A 36 8.42 -4.74 5.33
N GLN A 37 9.53 -4.36 5.98
CA GLN A 37 9.82 -2.98 6.34
C GLN A 37 9.92 -2.06 5.11
N ARG A 38 10.46 -2.56 4.00
CA ARG A 38 10.60 -1.79 2.75
C ARG A 38 9.26 -1.67 2.02
N VAL A 39 8.43 -2.70 2.08
CA VAL A 39 7.03 -2.66 1.60
C VAL A 39 6.24 -1.61 2.38
N MET A 40 6.29 -1.66 3.72
CA MET A 40 5.61 -0.66 4.57
C MET A 40 6.13 0.76 4.33
N ARG A 41 7.44 0.95 4.09
CA ARG A 41 7.97 2.28 3.75
C ARG A 41 7.41 2.84 2.44
N ARG A 42 7.21 1.98 1.43
CA ARG A 42 6.58 2.39 0.17
C ARG A 42 5.10 2.65 0.34
N LEU A 43 4.41 1.80 1.11
CA LEU A 43 3.02 2.02 1.48
C LEU A 43 2.82 3.38 2.15
N ASP A 44 3.68 3.74 3.10
CA ASP A 44 3.61 5.02 3.80
C ASP A 44 3.86 6.21 2.86
N ALA A 45 4.83 6.09 1.93
CA ALA A 45 5.05 7.11 0.90
C ALA A 45 3.84 7.26 -0.06
N VAL A 46 3.18 6.15 -0.40
CA VAL A 46 1.97 6.11 -1.22
C VAL A 46 0.78 6.77 -0.50
N ILE A 47 0.60 6.48 0.79
CA ILE A 47 -0.43 7.15 1.61
C ILE A 47 -0.11 8.64 1.76
N GLY A 48 1.16 9.02 1.92
CA GLY A 48 1.58 10.43 1.98
C GLY A 48 1.33 11.21 0.68
N LEU A 49 1.33 10.54 -0.47
CA LEU A 49 1.00 11.16 -1.77
C LEU A 49 -0.48 11.51 -1.92
N ASP A 50 -1.36 10.75 -1.26
CA ASP A 50 -2.80 11.04 -1.18
C ASP A 50 -3.10 12.28 -0.34
N ASP A 51 -2.33 12.51 0.73
CA ASP A 51 -2.45 13.70 1.58
C ASP A 51 -1.99 15.00 0.89
N THR A 52 -1.35 14.89 -0.28
CA THR A 52 -0.88 16.05 -1.02
C THR A 52 -2.06 16.73 -1.76
N PRO A 53 -2.40 17.99 -1.44
CA PRO A 53 -3.51 18.69 -2.07
C PRO A 53 -3.26 18.87 -3.58
N GLY A 54 -4.10 18.25 -4.40
CA GLY A 54 -4.01 18.27 -5.87
C GLY A 54 -3.65 16.94 -6.52
N THR A 55 -3.39 15.89 -5.76
CA THR A 55 -3.22 14.54 -6.33
C THR A 55 -4.58 13.98 -6.76
N THR A 56 -4.85 14.00 -8.07
CA THR A 56 -5.96 13.24 -8.68
C THR A 56 -5.57 11.77 -8.79
N LEU A 57 -5.71 11.04 -7.68
CA LEU A 57 -5.68 9.58 -7.68
C LEU A 57 -6.91 9.05 -8.43
N GLY A 58 -6.72 7.94 -9.17
CA GLY A 58 -7.84 7.25 -9.79
C GLY A 58 -8.82 6.74 -8.73
N GLU A 59 -10.10 6.62 -9.07
CA GLU A 59 -11.14 6.18 -8.14
C GLU A 59 -10.81 4.82 -7.48
N THR A 60 -10.23 3.89 -8.25
CA THR A 60 -9.79 2.58 -7.73
C THR A 60 -8.62 2.68 -6.75
N ASP A 61 -7.70 3.61 -7.00
CA ASP A 61 -6.55 3.81 -6.12
C ASP A 61 -6.99 4.45 -4.79
N ARG A 62 -8.02 5.31 -4.85
CA ARG A 62 -8.65 5.92 -3.68
C ARG A 62 -9.36 4.89 -2.80
N ASP A 63 -10.15 3.99 -3.38
CA ASP A 63 -10.80 2.88 -2.65
C ASP A 63 -9.77 2.00 -1.92
N LEU A 64 -8.67 1.66 -2.61
CA LEU A 64 -7.57 0.90 -2.02
C LEU A 64 -6.92 1.65 -0.84
N LEU A 65 -6.69 2.95 -0.98
CA LEU A 65 -6.11 3.77 0.08
C LEU A 65 -7.03 3.90 1.29
N GLU A 66 -8.32 4.12 1.09
CA GLU A 66 -9.31 4.18 2.18
C GLU A 66 -9.37 2.86 2.94
N ARG A 67 -9.35 1.74 2.23
CA ARG A 67 -9.28 0.40 2.85
C ARG A 67 -8.01 0.25 3.67
N VAL A 68 -6.83 0.55 3.11
CA VAL A 68 -5.56 0.46 3.85
C VAL A 68 -5.57 1.35 5.10
N ARG A 69 -6.10 2.58 5.01
CA ARG A 69 -6.25 3.46 6.19
C ARG A 69 -7.14 2.83 7.26
N ALA A 70 -8.25 2.20 6.88
CA ALA A 70 -9.14 1.51 7.80
C ALA A 70 -8.50 0.27 8.45
N LEU A 71 -7.55 -0.41 7.78
CA LEU A 71 -6.84 -1.57 8.31
C LEU A 71 -5.77 -1.21 9.37
N ARG A 72 -5.36 0.06 9.44
CA ARG A 72 -4.31 0.57 10.35
C ARG A 72 -4.86 1.11 11.69
N VAL A 73 -6.18 1.17 11.87
CA VAL A 73 -6.89 1.64 13.10
C VAL A 73 -6.98 0.55 14.17
#